data_AF-B8LPR6-F1
#
_entry.id   AF-B8LPR6-F1
#
_cell.length_a   1.000
_cell.length_b   1.000
_cell.length_c   1.000
_cell.angle_alpha   90.00
_cell.angle_beta   90.00
_cell.angle_gamma   90.00
#
_symmetry.space_group_name_H-M   'P 1'
#
loop_
_entity.id
_entity.type
_entity.pdbx_description
1 polymer ?
#
loop_
_entity_poly.entity_id
_entity_poly.type
_entity_poly.pdbx_seq_one_letter_code
_entity_poly.pdbx_strand_id
1 'polypeptide(L)'
;MYESGLMRSGLRILSALNPLITRPVSDLKSKWSSLRISNISTHIFNNNNNRSELEMMRMAFDSSGGTVANPPPSSRQHFGPISGGGLSEDRRVTFGYSSFQGKRATMEDFYDAKISKVDDQMVGLFGVFDGHGGSRAAEYLKQHLFENLINHPQFATDTKLALSETYQQTDSEFLKAETSIYRDDGSTASTAVLVGDRLYVANVGDSRAVILKAGEAIPLSEDHKPNRSDERQRIEQAGGNVMWAGTWRVGGVLAVSRAFGNRLLKRFVVAEPEIQEEIIKDDVEFLVIASDGLWDVISNEDAVSLVKSIEDPEAAARKLTETAYAKGSADNITCVVVRFNHSKNVLT
;
A
#
# COMPACT_ATOMS: atom_id res chain seq x y z
N MET A 1 59.55 -34.54 -9.34
CA MET A 1 59.11 -34.43 -7.92
C MET A 1 58.15 -33.25 -7.86
N TYR A 2 56.87 -33.57 -8.09
CA TYR A 2 55.73 -33.55 -7.13
C TYR A 2 55.08 -32.15 -7.11
N GLU A 3 54.07 -31.89 -7.94
CA GLU A 3 52.66 -32.36 -7.96
C GLU A 3 51.69 -31.39 -7.29
N SER A 4 50.71 -31.03 -8.11
CA SER A 4 49.38 -30.47 -7.85
C SER A 4 48.59 -31.17 -6.75
N GLY A 5 47.91 -30.39 -5.90
CA GLY A 5 46.94 -30.95 -4.97
C GLY A 5 46.17 -29.89 -4.19
N LEU A 6 45.14 -29.29 -4.80
CA LEU A 6 43.96 -28.73 -4.10
C LEU A 6 42.88 -28.35 -5.13
N MET A 7 42.42 -29.36 -5.86
CA MET A 7 41.25 -29.32 -6.75
C MET A 7 40.43 -30.61 -6.51
N ARG A 8 40.11 -30.90 -5.24
CA ARG A 8 39.26 -32.03 -4.80
C ARG A 8 38.59 -31.75 -3.44
N SER A 9 37.49 -31.00 -3.44
CA SER A 9 36.43 -31.06 -2.40
C SER A 9 35.30 -30.07 -2.71
N GLY A 10 34.56 -30.34 -3.79
CA GLY A 10 33.40 -29.52 -4.17
C GLY A 10 32.57 -30.10 -5.31
N LEU A 11 33.12 -31.03 -6.10
CA LEU A 11 32.37 -31.87 -7.04
C LEU A 11 32.08 -33.23 -6.40
N ARG A 12 31.07 -33.30 -5.55
CA ARG A 12 30.30 -34.51 -5.16
C ARG A 12 29.20 -34.06 -4.20
N ILE A 13 28.13 -33.49 -4.76
CA ILE A 13 26.68 -33.62 -4.42
C ILE A 13 25.97 -32.79 -5.51
N LEU A 14 26.05 -33.26 -6.75
CA LEU A 14 25.28 -32.75 -7.90
C LEU A 14 25.11 -33.89 -8.92
N SER A 15 24.81 -35.09 -8.41
CA SER A 15 24.48 -36.25 -9.25
C SER A 15 23.46 -37.20 -8.62
N ALA A 16 22.68 -36.74 -7.64
CA ALA A 16 21.51 -37.46 -7.16
C ALA A 16 20.45 -36.41 -6.85
N LEU A 17 19.55 -36.17 -7.81
CA LEU A 17 18.16 -35.72 -7.67
C LEU A 17 17.65 -35.07 -8.97
N ASN A 18 17.65 -35.85 -10.05
CA ASN A 18 16.48 -36.04 -10.92
C ASN A 18 16.84 -37.14 -11.95
N PRO A 19 15.98 -38.15 -12.18
CA PRO A 19 14.63 -37.93 -12.69
C PRO A 19 13.58 -38.91 -12.15
N LEU A 20 12.61 -38.45 -11.37
CA LEU A 20 11.36 -39.20 -11.12
C LEU A 20 10.16 -38.25 -11.18
N ILE A 21 10.00 -37.61 -12.34
CA ILE A 21 8.70 -37.10 -12.77
C ILE A 21 8.17 -38.15 -13.73
N THR A 22 7.22 -38.98 -13.26
CA THR A 22 6.06 -39.48 -14.02
C THR A 22 5.27 -40.51 -13.18
N ARG A 23 3.95 -40.26 -13.01
CA ARG A 23 2.84 -41.17 -12.57
C ARG A 23 2.42 -41.14 -11.06
N PRO A 24 1.19 -41.57 -10.68
CA PRO A 24 0.10 -40.67 -10.28
C PRO A 24 -0.33 -40.78 -8.80
N VAL A 25 -1.08 -39.78 -8.34
CA VAL A 25 -1.62 -39.62 -6.98
C VAL A 25 -2.67 -40.69 -6.66
N SER A 26 -2.31 -41.75 -5.92
CA SER A 26 -3.31 -42.67 -5.34
C SER A 26 -2.86 -43.49 -4.12
N ASP A 27 -1.89 -43.06 -3.30
CA ASP A 27 -1.46 -43.89 -2.14
C ASP A 27 -0.95 -43.13 -0.91
N LEU A 28 -1.79 -42.24 -0.35
CA LEU A 28 -1.48 -41.46 0.86
C LEU A 28 -2.49 -41.63 2.02
N LYS A 29 -3.04 -42.84 2.20
CA LYS A 29 -4.01 -43.11 3.29
C LYS A 29 -3.67 -44.28 4.24
N SER A 30 -2.42 -44.73 4.35
CA SER A 30 -2.09 -45.88 5.23
C SER A 30 -0.86 -45.74 6.15
N LYS A 31 -0.36 -44.52 6.45
CA LYS A 31 0.80 -44.34 7.36
C LYS A 31 0.65 -43.30 8.47
N TRP A 32 -0.56 -43.11 9.00
CA TRP A 32 -0.83 -42.21 10.12
C TRP A 32 -1.55 -42.88 11.30
N SER A 33 -1.18 -44.12 11.67
CA SER A 33 -1.79 -44.82 12.81
C SER A 33 -0.83 -45.59 13.72
N SER A 34 0.46 -45.23 13.76
CA SER A 34 1.35 -45.79 14.79
C SER A 34 2.57 -44.90 15.05
N LEU A 35 2.47 -43.94 15.98
CA LEU A 35 3.60 -43.43 16.74
C LEU A 35 3.09 -42.75 18.02
N ARG A 36 3.18 -43.48 19.13
CA ARG A 36 3.07 -42.94 20.50
C ARG A 36 4.42 -42.30 20.83
N ILE A 37 4.41 -41.03 21.23
CA ILE A 37 5.59 -40.35 21.75
C ILE A 37 5.50 -40.42 23.28
N SER A 38 6.34 -41.26 23.88
CA SER A 38 6.63 -41.26 25.31
C SER A 38 8.13 -41.40 25.51
N ASN A 39 8.69 -40.48 26.31
CA ASN A 39 10.02 -40.50 26.92
C ASN A 39 11.22 -40.27 25.99
N ILE A 40 11.71 -39.03 25.97
CA ILE A 40 13.15 -38.77 25.79
C ILE A 40 13.63 -37.98 27.00
N SER A 41 14.42 -38.69 27.80
CA SER A 41 15.19 -38.17 28.92
C SER A 41 16.32 -37.28 28.41
N THR A 42 16.51 -36.18 29.13
CA THR A 42 17.66 -35.28 29.10
C THR A 42 18.97 -36.05 29.29
N HIS A 43 19.99 -35.76 28.47
CA HIS A 43 21.39 -35.56 28.90
C HIS A 43 22.30 -35.12 27.73
N ILE A 44 23.29 -34.28 28.07
CA ILE A 44 24.43 -33.80 27.27
C ILE A 44 24.22 -32.47 26.49
N PHE A 45 24.35 -31.36 27.20
CA PHE A 45 25.34 -30.31 26.85
C PHE A 45 25.89 -29.73 28.16
N ASN A 46 27.12 -30.10 28.48
CA ASN A 46 27.90 -29.54 29.57
C ASN A 46 28.80 -28.47 28.96
N ASN A 47 28.45 -27.19 29.10
CA ASN A 47 29.44 -26.12 28.91
C ASN A 47 29.09 -24.94 29.84
N ASN A 48 29.98 -24.71 30.80
CA ASN A 48 29.89 -23.68 31.82
C ASN A 48 30.24 -22.31 31.21
N ASN A 49 29.23 -21.48 30.96
CA ASN A 49 29.28 -20.02 31.06
C ASN A 49 27.87 -19.51 30.78
N ASN A 50 27.11 -19.22 31.83
CA ASN A 50 25.94 -18.31 31.85
C ASN A 50 25.28 -18.35 33.25
N ARG A 51 26.06 -18.05 34.28
CA ARG A 51 25.54 -17.89 35.65
C ARG A 51 25.26 -16.43 36.04
N SER A 52 25.54 -15.46 35.19
CA SER A 52 25.37 -14.03 35.48
C SER A 52 24.07 -13.40 34.96
N GLU A 53 23.31 -14.06 34.07
CA GLU A 53 22.08 -13.49 33.51
C GLU A 53 20.80 -13.91 34.25
N LEU A 54 20.81 -15.06 34.94
CA LEU A 54 19.67 -15.56 35.73
C LEU A 54 19.57 -14.92 37.12
N GLU A 55 20.67 -14.38 37.66
CA GLU A 55 20.67 -13.63 38.93
C GLU A 55 20.20 -12.18 38.79
N MET A 56 20.43 -11.54 37.63
CA MET A 56 19.89 -10.20 37.35
C MET A 56 18.37 -10.21 37.17
N MET A 57 17.80 -11.29 36.62
CA MET A 57 16.35 -11.43 36.42
C MET A 57 15.59 -11.62 37.75
N ARG A 58 16.26 -12.11 38.80
CA ARG A 58 15.66 -12.35 40.13
C ARG A 58 15.66 -11.11 41.03
N MET A 59 16.56 -10.16 40.82
CA MET A 59 16.59 -8.90 41.59
C MET A 59 15.60 -7.84 41.09
N ALA A 60 15.06 -8.01 39.88
CA ALA A 60 14.06 -7.09 39.31
C ALA A 60 12.62 -7.36 39.77
N PHE A 61 12.37 -8.44 40.51
CA PHE A 61 11.03 -8.90 40.90
C PHE A 61 10.66 -8.65 42.37
N ASP A 62 11.57 -8.11 43.19
CA ASP A 62 11.39 -7.99 44.66
C ASP A 62 11.33 -6.54 45.19
N SER A 63 11.04 -5.56 44.34
CA SER A 63 10.90 -4.15 44.73
C SER A 63 9.56 -3.55 44.30
N SER A 64 8.45 -4.15 44.72
CA SER A 64 7.12 -3.55 44.62
C SER A 64 6.48 -3.37 46.00
N GLY A 65 6.65 -2.19 46.58
CA GLY A 65 5.86 -1.70 47.71
C GLY A 65 5.42 -0.27 47.44
N GLY A 66 4.14 -0.05 47.13
CA GLY A 66 3.56 1.30 47.15
C GLY A 66 2.42 1.57 46.16
N THR A 67 1.21 1.68 46.71
CA THR A 67 0.02 2.42 46.25
C THR A 67 -0.66 1.98 44.94
N VAL A 68 -1.89 1.48 45.10
CA VAL A 68 -2.86 1.19 44.03
C VAL A 68 -3.30 2.49 43.38
N ALA A 69 -2.67 2.86 42.27
CA ALA A 69 -3.24 3.82 41.33
C ALA A 69 -4.26 3.08 40.46
N ASN A 70 -5.44 3.67 40.28
CA ASN A 70 -6.44 3.17 39.34
C ASN A 70 -5.77 2.94 37.97
N PRO A 71 -6.02 1.79 37.30
CA PRO A 71 -5.44 1.56 35.99
C PRO A 71 -5.91 2.67 35.04
N PRO A 72 -5.04 3.18 34.15
CA PRO A 72 -5.46 4.09 33.10
C PRO A 72 -6.59 3.41 32.30
N PRO A 73 -7.57 4.16 31.79
CA PRO A 73 -8.65 3.57 31.02
C PRO A 73 -8.03 2.77 29.88
N SER A 74 -8.29 1.46 29.88
CA SER A 74 -7.85 0.58 28.81
C SER A 74 -8.35 1.17 27.49
N SER A 75 -7.43 1.66 26.66
CA SER A 75 -7.76 2.01 25.29
C SER A 75 -8.35 0.75 24.66
N ARG A 76 -9.63 0.80 24.28
CA ARG A 76 -10.19 -0.23 23.42
C ARG A 76 -9.32 -0.24 22.17
N GLN A 77 -8.53 -1.30 21.96
CA GLN A 77 -7.96 -1.54 20.64
C GLN A 77 -9.14 -1.68 19.68
N HIS A 78 -9.36 -0.65 18.88
CA HIS A 78 -10.38 -0.67 17.84
C HIS A 78 -9.92 -1.70 16.78
N PHE A 79 -10.48 -2.91 16.83
CA PHE A 79 -10.26 -3.96 15.82
C PHE A 79 -11.02 -3.70 14.50
N GLY A 80 -11.52 -2.49 14.29
CA GLY A 80 -12.30 -2.10 13.12
C GLY A 80 -11.59 -1.05 12.28
N PRO A 81 -12.13 -0.74 11.09
CA PRO A 81 -11.62 0.36 10.27
C PRO A 81 -11.60 1.68 11.06
N ILE A 82 -10.55 2.47 10.86
CA ILE A 82 -10.57 3.88 11.21
C ILE A 82 -11.29 4.60 10.08
N SER A 83 -12.23 5.48 10.41
CA SER A 83 -12.97 6.29 9.43
C SER A 83 -13.15 7.72 9.91
N GLY A 84 -13.46 8.59 8.96
CA GLY A 84 -13.76 10.00 9.19
C GLY A 84 -14.14 10.68 7.89
N GLY A 85 -14.43 11.97 7.95
CA GLY A 85 -14.77 12.75 6.77
C GLY A 85 -14.69 14.25 7.01
N GLY A 86 -15.09 15.00 5.99
CA GLY A 86 -15.07 16.45 6.01
C GLY A 86 -15.84 17.05 4.84
N LEU A 87 -15.93 18.37 4.83
CA LEU A 87 -16.61 19.13 3.78
C LEU A 87 -15.92 20.46 3.51
N SER A 88 -16.04 20.97 2.29
CA SER A 88 -15.61 22.31 1.92
C SER A 88 -16.52 23.36 2.55
N GLU A 89 -15.99 24.55 2.80
CA GLU A 89 -16.76 25.68 3.37
C GLU A 89 -17.99 26.04 2.51
N ASP A 90 -17.83 26.01 1.19
CA ASP A 90 -18.89 26.25 0.21
C ASP A 90 -19.82 25.03 -0.01
N ARG A 91 -19.55 23.92 0.69
CA ARG A 91 -20.24 22.63 0.60
C ARG A 91 -20.27 21.98 -0.78
N ARG A 92 -19.52 22.48 -1.76
CA ARG A 92 -19.40 21.87 -3.09
C ARG A 92 -18.69 20.51 -3.06
N VAL A 93 -17.91 20.24 -2.03
CA VAL A 93 -17.19 18.97 -1.85
C VAL A 93 -17.45 18.43 -0.46
N THR A 94 -17.79 17.15 -0.38
CA THR A 94 -17.79 16.38 0.87
C THR A 94 -16.95 15.14 0.65
N PHE A 95 -16.26 14.66 1.68
CA PHE A 95 -15.43 13.47 1.56
C PHE A 95 -15.49 12.63 2.82
N GLY A 96 -15.14 11.36 2.65
CA GLY A 96 -15.03 10.40 3.73
C GLY A 96 -13.92 9.42 3.40
N TYR A 97 -13.33 8.83 4.43
CA TYR A 97 -12.29 7.83 4.29
C TYR A 97 -12.52 6.67 5.25
N SER A 98 -11.97 5.53 4.90
CA SER A 98 -11.88 4.37 5.77
C SER A 98 -10.57 3.65 5.50
N SER A 99 -9.88 3.25 6.55
CA SER A 99 -8.57 2.61 6.48
C SER A 99 -8.52 1.46 7.49
N PHE A 100 -8.22 0.26 7.01
CA PHE A 100 -8.34 -0.98 7.77
C PHE A 100 -7.13 -1.86 7.55
N GLN A 101 -6.45 -2.24 8.65
CA GLN A 101 -5.30 -3.15 8.60
C GLN A 101 -5.64 -4.52 7.98
N GLY A 102 -6.89 -4.94 8.10
CA GLY A 102 -7.34 -6.21 7.54
C GLY A 102 -6.63 -7.40 8.18
N LYS A 103 -6.06 -8.28 7.35
CA LYS A 103 -5.39 -9.52 7.80
C LYS A 103 -3.87 -9.39 7.91
N ARG A 104 -3.30 -8.24 7.53
CA ARG A 104 -1.85 -8.00 7.61
C ARG A 104 -1.42 -7.78 9.06
N ALA A 105 -0.16 -8.08 9.35
CA ALA A 105 0.43 -7.87 10.68
C ALA A 105 0.67 -6.39 11.00
N THR A 106 0.89 -5.58 9.97
CA THR A 106 1.17 -4.15 10.04
C THR A 106 0.20 -3.38 9.13
N MET A 107 0.03 -2.09 9.42
CA MET A 107 -0.66 -1.14 8.57
C MET A 107 0.38 -0.27 7.87
N GLU A 108 0.60 -0.52 6.57
CA GLU A 108 1.56 0.20 5.72
C GLU A 108 0.87 1.21 4.80
N ASP A 109 -0.46 1.10 4.62
CA ASP A 109 -1.28 2.10 3.95
C ASP A 109 -1.37 3.42 4.72
N PHE A 110 -1.33 4.52 3.97
CA PHE A 110 -1.69 5.86 4.42
C PHE A 110 -2.71 6.49 3.46
N TYR A 111 -3.35 7.54 3.94
CA TYR A 111 -4.20 8.40 3.14
C TYR A 111 -4.02 9.85 3.59
N ASP A 112 -4.41 10.75 2.70
CA ASP A 112 -4.56 12.16 3.01
C ASP A 112 -5.81 12.72 2.34
N ALA A 113 -6.53 13.59 3.04
CA ALA A 113 -7.79 14.17 2.58
C ALA A 113 -7.94 15.56 3.20
N LYS A 114 -7.63 16.58 2.40
CA LYS A 114 -7.53 17.97 2.82
C LYS A 114 -8.30 18.85 1.86
N ILE A 115 -8.86 19.92 2.41
CA ILE A 115 -9.41 21.03 1.64
C ILE A 115 -8.68 22.28 2.12
N SER A 116 -8.10 23.01 1.18
CA SER A 116 -7.34 24.23 1.41
C SER A 116 -7.84 25.35 0.50
N LYS A 117 -7.26 26.54 0.66
CA LYS A 117 -7.41 27.66 -0.26
C LYS A 117 -6.02 28.12 -0.69
N VAL A 118 -5.83 28.25 -2.00
CA VAL A 118 -4.62 28.80 -2.62
C VAL A 118 -5.09 29.95 -3.52
N ASP A 119 -4.60 31.17 -3.28
CA ASP A 119 -5.01 32.38 -4.02
C ASP A 119 -6.54 32.55 -4.14
N ASP A 120 -7.25 32.39 -3.01
CA ASP A 120 -8.72 32.41 -2.88
C ASP A 120 -9.47 31.31 -3.66
N GLN A 121 -8.77 30.44 -4.37
CA GLN A 121 -9.33 29.28 -5.05
C GLN A 121 -9.35 28.07 -4.11
N MET A 122 -10.49 27.40 -4.02
CA MET A 122 -10.61 26.15 -3.27
C MET A 122 -9.78 25.06 -3.93
N VAL A 123 -8.95 24.40 -3.12
CA VAL A 123 -8.11 23.27 -3.51
C VAL A 123 -8.47 22.05 -2.66
N GLY A 124 -8.90 20.97 -3.30
CA GLY A 124 -9.11 19.66 -2.67
C GLY A 124 -7.93 18.74 -2.96
N LEU A 125 -7.41 18.07 -1.94
CA LEU A 125 -6.25 17.17 -2.04
C LEU A 125 -6.60 15.84 -1.38
N PHE A 126 -6.77 14.80 -2.18
CA PHE A 126 -7.21 13.48 -1.73
C PHE A 126 -6.23 12.43 -2.24
N GLY A 127 -5.80 11.49 -1.41
CA GLY A 127 -4.80 10.51 -1.81
C GLY A 127 -4.82 9.24 -0.98
N VAL A 128 -4.46 8.14 -1.62
CA VAL A 128 -4.15 6.85 -1.00
C VAL A 128 -2.72 6.46 -1.37
N PHE A 129 -1.98 6.01 -0.37
CA PHE A 129 -0.57 5.63 -0.45
C PHE A 129 -0.43 4.23 0.12
N ASP A 130 -0.28 3.22 -0.74
CA ASP A 130 -0.14 1.82 -0.35
C ASP A 130 1.35 1.50 -0.19
N GLY A 131 1.76 1.31 1.06
CA GLY A 131 3.16 1.10 1.42
C GLY A 131 3.58 -0.36 1.32
N HIS A 132 4.81 -0.60 0.88
CA HIS A 132 5.40 -1.94 0.84
C HIS A 132 6.85 -1.96 1.29
N GLY A 133 7.24 -3.04 1.97
CA GLY A 133 8.59 -3.17 2.54
C GLY A 133 8.81 -2.27 3.75
N GLY A 134 7.72 -1.76 4.35
CA GLY A 134 7.68 -0.79 5.42
C GLY A 134 6.81 0.42 5.09
N SER A 135 6.36 1.12 6.13
CA SER A 135 5.39 2.23 6.04
C SER A 135 5.98 3.59 5.67
N ARG A 136 7.31 3.73 5.65
CA ARG A 136 7.95 5.07 5.67
C ARG A 136 7.77 5.85 4.38
N ALA A 137 7.78 5.18 3.23
CA ALA A 137 7.54 5.85 1.96
C ALA A 137 6.12 6.45 1.94
N ALA A 138 5.11 5.65 2.27
CA ALA A 138 3.72 6.09 2.34
C ALA A 138 3.50 7.21 3.39
N GLU A 139 4.12 7.08 4.57
CA GLU A 139 4.10 8.11 5.60
C GLU A 139 4.75 9.42 5.13
N TYR A 140 5.90 9.34 4.44
CA TYR A 140 6.59 10.50 3.88
C TYR A 140 5.73 11.21 2.84
N LEU A 141 5.06 10.46 1.96
CA LEU A 141 4.14 11.03 0.96
C LEU A 141 3.00 11.80 1.61
N LYS A 142 2.36 11.21 2.63
CA LYS A 142 1.31 11.88 3.41
C LYS A 142 1.79 13.20 4.02
N GLN A 143 3.04 13.27 4.47
CA GLN A 143 3.60 14.46 5.11
C GLN A 143 4.03 15.54 4.11
N HIS A 144 4.52 15.17 2.93
CA HIS A 144 5.26 16.08 2.06
C HIS A 144 4.65 16.29 0.67
N LEU A 145 3.98 15.30 0.08
CA LEU A 145 3.60 15.35 -1.35
C LEU A 145 2.70 16.55 -1.67
N PHE A 146 1.67 16.77 -0.86
CA PHE A 146 0.73 17.86 -1.06
C PHE A 146 1.30 19.23 -0.67
N GLU A 147 2.16 19.30 0.34
CA GLU A 147 2.84 20.55 0.71
C GLU A 147 3.80 20.99 -0.41
N ASN A 148 4.57 20.04 -0.97
CA ASN A 148 5.45 20.32 -2.11
C ASN A 148 4.64 20.78 -3.33
N LEU A 149 3.47 20.17 -3.57
CA LEU A 149 2.63 20.48 -4.72
C LEU A 149 2.05 21.90 -4.67
N ILE A 150 1.43 22.29 -3.55
CA ILE A 150 0.79 23.61 -3.44
C ILE A 150 1.81 24.76 -3.48
N ASN A 151 3.06 24.49 -3.08
CA ASN A 151 4.16 25.44 -3.13
C ASN A 151 4.90 25.41 -4.48
N HIS A 152 4.51 24.54 -5.41
CA HIS A 152 5.16 24.43 -6.72
C HIS A 152 4.89 25.68 -7.57
N PRO A 153 5.91 26.30 -8.22
CA PRO A 153 5.73 27.54 -8.98
C PRO A 153 4.72 27.45 -10.13
N GLN A 154 4.51 26.25 -10.67
CA GLN A 154 3.57 25.99 -11.76
C GLN A 154 2.18 25.54 -11.27
N PHE A 155 1.93 25.44 -9.95
CA PHE A 155 0.69 24.85 -9.44
C PHE A 155 -0.58 25.52 -9.99
N ALA A 156 -0.60 26.86 -10.04
CA ALA A 156 -1.73 27.64 -10.54
C ALA A 156 -1.78 27.78 -12.07
N THR A 157 -0.65 27.66 -12.77
CA THR A 157 -0.54 27.92 -14.22
C THR A 157 -0.54 26.66 -15.06
N ASP A 158 0.13 25.60 -14.59
CA ASP A 158 0.24 24.29 -15.22
C ASP A 158 0.28 23.21 -14.12
N THR A 159 -0.90 22.90 -13.58
CA THR A 159 -1.04 21.91 -12.50
C THR A 159 -0.55 20.52 -12.90
N LYS A 160 -0.63 20.15 -14.19
CA LYS A 160 -0.13 18.86 -14.69
C LYS A 160 1.39 18.79 -14.61
N LEU A 161 2.08 19.84 -15.07
CA LEU A 161 3.53 19.95 -14.92
C LEU A 161 3.92 19.95 -13.44
N ALA A 162 3.22 20.73 -12.61
CA ALA A 162 3.47 20.78 -11.18
C ALA A 162 3.33 19.41 -10.50
N LEU A 163 2.33 18.62 -10.87
CA LEU A 163 2.14 17.25 -10.38
C LEU A 163 3.30 16.32 -10.79
N SER A 164 3.66 16.30 -12.08
CA SER A 164 4.75 15.46 -12.60
C SER A 164 6.09 15.79 -11.92
N GLU A 165 6.45 17.07 -11.83
CA GLU A 165 7.70 17.51 -11.21
C GLU A 165 7.70 17.26 -9.69
N THR A 166 6.58 17.52 -9.01
CA THR A 166 6.46 17.31 -7.56
C THR A 166 6.60 15.84 -7.19
N TYR A 167 5.98 14.92 -7.95
CA TYR A 167 6.11 13.48 -7.69
C TYR A 167 7.59 13.03 -7.77
N GLN A 168 8.30 13.45 -8.82
CA GLN A 168 9.72 13.12 -8.98
C GLN A 168 10.61 13.78 -7.91
N GLN A 169 10.28 15.02 -7.54
CA GLN A 169 10.99 15.75 -6.48
C GLN A 169 10.80 15.08 -5.12
N THR A 170 9.56 14.79 -4.71
CA THR A 170 9.25 14.15 -3.42
C THR A 170 9.89 12.76 -3.33
N ASP A 171 9.90 11.98 -4.41
CA ASP A 171 10.63 10.71 -4.46
C ASP A 171 12.14 10.89 -4.25
N SER A 172 12.73 11.87 -4.94
CA SER A 172 14.15 12.19 -4.80
C SER A 172 14.50 12.67 -3.39
N GLU A 173 13.62 13.41 -2.73
CA GLU A 173 13.77 13.86 -1.35
C GLU A 173 13.68 12.71 -0.36
N PHE A 174 12.70 11.81 -0.51
CA PHE A 174 12.59 10.59 0.29
C PHE A 174 13.85 9.72 0.19
N LEU A 175 14.32 9.49 -1.04
CA LEU A 175 15.55 8.73 -1.31
C LEU A 175 16.83 9.41 -0.79
N LYS A 176 16.81 10.71 -0.50
CA LYS A 176 17.94 11.39 0.16
C LYS A 176 17.83 11.35 1.68
N ALA A 177 16.61 11.42 2.22
CA ALA A 177 16.34 11.40 3.65
C ALA A 177 16.63 10.02 4.28
N GLU A 178 16.36 8.93 3.56
CA GLU A 178 16.61 7.58 4.05
C GLU A 178 18.08 7.18 3.92
N THR A 179 18.83 7.17 5.02
CA THR A 179 20.28 6.86 4.97
C THR A 179 20.60 5.37 5.14
N SER A 180 19.63 4.55 5.54
CA SER A 180 19.83 3.11 5.69
C SER A 180 19.76 2.39 4.35
N ILE A 181 20.79 1.61 4.03
CA ILE A 181 20.82 0.75 2.84
C ILE A 181 20.04 -0.56 3.02
N TYR A 182 19.64 -0.89 4.25
CA TYR A 182 18.92 -2.13 4.58
C TYR A 182 17.40 -2.00 4.46
N ARG A 183 16.93 -0.81 4.08
CA ARG A 183 15.53 -0.41 4.12
C ARG A 183 15.17 0.10 2.72
N ASP A 184 14.33 -0.66 2.03
CA ASP A 184 13.96 -0.45 0.62
C ASP A 184 12.44 -0.25 0.48
N ASP A 185 11.87 0.50 1.42
CA ASP A 185 10.46 0.86 1.48
C ASP A 185 10.06 1.54 0.17
N GLY A 186 8.84 1.27 -0.26
CA GLY A 186 8.22 2.01 -1.34
C GLY A 186 6.75 2.22 -1.08
N SER A 187 6.13 3.00 -1.96
CA SER A 187 4.71 3.29 -1.87
C SER A 187 4.14 3.56 -3.26
N THR A 188 2.89 3.15 -3.46
CA THR A 188 2.05 3.72 -4.50
C THR A 188 1.65 5.16 -4.12
N ALA A 189 1.10 5.90 -5.07
CA ALA A 189 0.31 7.08 -4.81
C ALA A 189 -0.79 7.20 -5.87
N SER A 190 -2.04 7.16 -5.44
CA SER A 190 -3.17 7.55 -6.27
C SER A 190 -3.78 8.80 -5.64
N THR A 191 -3.63 9.95 -6.29
CA THR A 191 -4.11 11.24 -5.76
C THR A 191 -5.06 11.93 -6.71
N ALA A 192 -6.05 12.61 -6.15
CA ALA A 192 -6.95 13.51 -6.85
C ALA A 192 -6.81 14.93 -6.29
N VAL A 193 -6.50 15.87 -7.18
CA VAL A 193 -6.27 17.27 -6.87
C VAL A 193 -7.34 18.10 -7.59
N LEU A 194 -8.24 18.70 -6.82
CA LEU A 194 -9.31 19.55 -7.33
C LEU A 194 -8.88 21.02 -7.23
N VAL A 195 -8.75 21.71 -8.35
CA VAL A 195 -8.41 23.14 -8.42
C VAL A 195 -9.58 23.86 -9.08
N GLY A 196 -10.43 24.52 -8.27
CA GLY A 196 -11.67 25.13 -8.75
C GLY A 196 -12.72 24.08 -9.15
N ASP A 197 -12.87 23.82 -10.44
CA ASP A 197 -13.72 22.78 -11.05
C ASP A 197 -12.92 21.73 -11.84
N ARG A 198 -11.58 21.85 -11.89
CA ARG A 198 -10.71 20.88 -12.59
C ARG A 198 -10.17 19.87 -11.60
N LEU A 199 -10.45 18.60 -11.85
CA LEU A 199 -9.92 17.46 -11.11
C LEU A 199 -8.76 16.84 -11.87
N TYR A 200 -7.60 16.74 -11.24
CA TYR A 200 -6.43 16.05 -11.75
C TYR A 200 -6.23 14.77 -10.94
N VAL A 201 -6.31 13.61 -11.60
CA VAL A 201 -5.98 12.32 -11.00
C VAL A 201 -4.59 11.93 -11.46
N ALA A 202 -3.65 11.85 -10.53
CA ALA A 202 -2.27 11.42 -10.75
C ALA A 202 -2.05 10.06 -10.08
N ASN A 203 -1.51 9.09 -10.83
CA ASN A 203 -1.32 7.73 -10.34
C ASN A 203 0.12 7.22 -10.54
N VAL A 204 0.66 6.59 -9.50
CA VAL A 204 1.90 5.81 -9.46
C VAL A 204 1.60 4.51 -8.71
N GLY A 205 1.80 3.37 -9.36
CA GLY A 205 1.48 2.05 -8.78
C GLY A 205 0.09 1.54 -9.16
N ASP A 206 -0.48 0.67 -8.33
CA ASP A 206 -1.70 -0.10 -8.58
C ASP A 206 -2.83 0.16 -7.57
N SER A 207 -2.69 1.19 -6.74
CA SER A 207 -3.86 1.90 -6.23
C SER A 207 -4.61 2.55 -7.40
N ARG A 208 -5.92 2.76 -7.25
CA ARG A 208 -6.77 3.20 -8.36
C ARG A 208 -7.81 4.23 -7.93
N ALA A 209 -8.12 5.12 -8.86
CA ALA A 209 -9.20 6.10 -8.78
C ALA A 209 -10.28 5.82 -9.85
N VAL A 210 -11.54 5.79 -9.43
CA VAL A 210 -12.72 5.54 -10.28
C VAL A 210 -13.78 6.60 -9.99
N ILE A 211 -14.27 7.27 -11.02
CA ILE A 211 -15.31 8.29 -10.93
C ILE A 211 -16.66 7.74 -11.39
N LEU A 212 -17.74 8.21 -10.77
CA LEU A 212 -19.09 8.05 -11.32
C LEU A 212 -19.43 9.30 -12.15
N LYS A 213 -19.54 9.12 -13.46
CA LYS A 213 -19.89 10.18 -14.41
C LYS A 213 -20.98 9.70 -15.37
N ALA A 214 -22.02 10.50 -15.54
CA ALA A 214 -23.19 10.20 -16.38
C ALA A 214 -23.81 8.82 -16.10
N GLY A 215 -23.74 8.35 -14.84
CA GLY A 215 -24.25 7.04 -14.42
C GLY A 215 -23.30 5.86 -14.68
N GLU A 216 -22.12 6.09 -15.23
CA GLU A 216 -21.11 5.07 -15.54
C GLU A 216 -19.89 5.14 -14.61
N ALA A 217 -19.32 3.98 -14.29
CA ALA A 217 -18.08 3.87 -13.54
C ALA A 217 -16.89 4.01 -14.51
N ILE A 218 -16.16 5.12 -14.43
CA ILE A 218 -15.05 5.44 -15.33
C ILE A 218 -13.75 5.43 -14.51
N PRO A 219 -12.79 4.53 -14.80
CA PRO A 219 -11.48 4.59 -14.17
C PRO A 219 -10.72 5.82 -14.66
N LEU A 220 -10.24 6.65 -13.72
CA LEU A 220 -9.38 7.81 -14.01
C LEU A 220 -7.89 7.50 -13.85
N SER A 221 -7.56 6.24 -13.56
CA SER A 221 -6.20 5.72 -13.52
C SER A 221 -6.15 4.29 -14.02
N GLU A 222 -5.03 3.89 -14.59
CA GLU A 222 -4.72 2.51 -14.92
C GLU A 222 -3.60 1.98 -14.01
N ASP A 223 -3.72 0.74 -13.57
CA ASP A 223 -2.75 0.14 -12.66
C ASP A 223 -1.40 -0.07 -13.35
N HIS A 224 -0.33 0.37 -12.70
CA HIS A 224 1.04 0.17 -13.17
C HIS A 224 1.56 -1.22 -12.79
N LYS A 225 1.03 -2.26 -13.47
CA LYS A 225 1.47 -3.64 -13.30
C LYS A 225 2.68 -3.95 -14.20
N PRO A 226 3.66 -4.77 -13.75
CA PRO A 226 4.86 -5.09 -14.54
C PRO A 226 4.60 -5.75 -15.90
N ASN A 227 3.43 -6.36 -16.12
CA ASN A 227 3.04 -6.96 -17.40
C ASN A 227 2.23 -6.04 -18.32
N ARG A 228 1.95 -4.79 -17.92
CA ARG A 228 1.42 -3.79 -18.84
C ARG A 228 2.45 -3.57 -19.95
N SER A 229 2.00 -3.54 -21.21
CA SER A 229 2.90 -3.70 -22.36
C SER A 229 4.00 -2.65 -22.42
N ASP A 230 3.65 -1.39 -22.20
CA ASP A 230 4.54 -0.23 -22.18
C ASP A 230 5.46 -0.23 -20.95
N GLU A 231 4.95 -0.59 -19.78
CA GLU A 231 5.74 -0.70 -18.55
C GLU A 231 6.79 -1.80 -18.66
N ARG A 232 6.39 -2.97 -19.18
CA ARG A 232 7.31 -4.08 -19.44
C ARG A 232 8.41 -3.66 -20.41
N GLN A 233 8.04 -3.00 -21.50
CA GLN A 233 8.99 -2.49 -22.50
C GLN A 233 9.97 -1.49 -21.86
N ARG A 234 9.48 -0.54 -21.06
CA ARG A 234 10.31 0.45 -20.34
C ARG A 234 11.32 -0.23 -19.41
N ILE A 235 10.87 -1.22 -18.63
CA ILE A 235 11.72 -1.99 -17.71
C ILE A 235 12.81 -2.76 -18.46
N GLU A 236 12.43 -3.48 -19.52
CA GLU A 236 13.37 -4.30 -20.31
C GLU A 236 14.37 -3.43 -21.08
N GLN A 237 13.95 -2.28 -21.63
CA GLN A 237 14.84 -1.30 -22.27
C GLN A 237 15.82 -0.67 -21.28
N ALA A 238 15.41 -0.48 -20.03
CA ALA A 238 16.29 -0.04 -18.97
C ALA A 238 17.28 -1.13 -18.52
N GLY A 239 17.18 -2.37 -19.03
CA GLY A 239 18.03 -3.52 -18.69
C GLY A 239 17.53 -4.33 -17.50
N GLY A 240 16.28 -4.12 -17.06
CA GLY A 240 15.61 -4.92 -16.06
C GLY A 240 14.92 -6.14 -16.67
N ASN A 241 14.26 -6.93 -15.84
CA ASN A 241 13.46 -8.08 -16.29
C ASN A 241 12.10 -8.12 -15.58
N VAL A 242 11.09 -8.58 -16.31
CA VAL A 242 9.76 -8.89 -15.78
C VAL A 242 9.59 -10.40 -15.75
N MET A 243 9.22 -10.95 -14.60
CA MET A 243 9.10 -12.39 -14.40
C MET A 243 7.86 -12.76 -13.60
N TRP A 244 7.28 -13.90 -13.93
CA TRP A 244 6.13 -14.46 -13.23
C TRP A 244 6.59 -15.24 -11.99
N ALA A 245 6.13 -14.84 -10.80
CA ALA A 245 6.38 -15.51 -9.53
C ALA A 245 5.13 -15.37 -8.63
N GLY A 246 4.08 -16.12 -8.97
CA GLY A 246 2.74 -15.99 -8.38
C GLY A 246 1.94 -14.78 -8.90
N THR A 247 2.65 -13.69 -9.18
CA THR A 247 2.20 -12.52 -9.95
C THR A 247 3.38 -11.99 -10.79
N TRP A 248 3.14 -11.07 -11.71
CA TRP A 248 4.19 -10.43 -12.49
C TRP A 248 5.02 -9.48 -11.63
N ARG A 249 6.35 -9.62 -11.68
CA ARG A 249 7.26 -8.85 -10.82
C ARG A 249 8.45 -8.27 -11.59
N VAL A 250 8.85 -7.06 -11.23
CA VAL A 250 10.11 -6.42 -11.63
C VAL A 250 11.25 -7.06 -10.85
N GLY A 251 12.24 -7.61 -11.56
CA GLY A 251 13.40 -8.29 -10.95
C GLY A 251 13.04 -9.50 -10.09
N GLY A 252 11.81 -10.02 -10.20
CA GLY A 252 11.29 -11.08 -9.32
C GLY A 252 10.89 -10.63 -7.93
N VAL A 253 10.97 -9.34 -7.63
CA VAL A 253 10.74 -8.78 -6.29
C VAL A 253 9.42 -8.01 -6.24
N LEU A 254 9.28 -6.96 -7.04
CA LEU A 254 8.20 -5.97 -6.85
C LEU A 254 7.03 -6.19 -7.82
N ALA A 255 5.80 -6.21 -7.32
CA ALA A 255 4.58 -6.49 -8.10
C ALA A 255 3.96 -5.24 -8.77
N VAL A 256 4.60 -4.08 -8.62
CA VAL A 256 4.28 -2.82 -9.31
C VAL A 256 5.45 -2.37 -10.17
N SER A 257 5.17 -1.70 -11.28
CA SER A 257 6.20 -1.16 -12.19
C SER A 257 6.59 0.28 -11.88
N ARG A 258 5.74 1.02 -11.16
CA ARG A 258 5.98 2.39 -10.70
C ARG A 258 5.70 2.48 -9.21
N ALA A 259 6.57 3.18 -8.49
CA ALA A 259 6.47 3.42 -7.05
C ALA A 259 7.41 4.57 -6.63
N PHE A 260 7.06 5.21 -5.53
CA PHE A 260 7.99 5.99 -4.74
C PHE A 260 8.93 5.07 -3.96
N GLY A 261 10.15 5.53 -3.68
CA GLY A 261 11.14 4.74 -2.94
C GLY A 261 11.76 3.63 -3.79
N ASN A 262 11.90 2.43 -3.22
CA ASN A 262 12.54 1.26 -3.86
C ASN A 262 13.89 1.58 -4.49
N ARG A 263 14.80 2.16 -3.69
CA ARG A 263 16.15 2.57 -4.09
C ARG A 263 16.86 1.52 -4.93
N LEU A 264 16.80 0.25 -4.53
CA LEU A 264 17.51 -0.83 -5.21
C LEU A 264 16.97 -1.11 -6.62
N LEU A 265 15.71 -0.77 -6.86
CA LEU A 265 15.02 -0.98 -8.14
C LEU A 265 14.76 0.32 -8.91
N LYS A 266 15.21 1.49 -8.43
CA LYS A 266 14.80 2.79 -8.97
C LYS A 266 15.14 3.02 -10.44
N ARG A 267 16.15 2.31 -10.97
CA ARG A 267 16.44 2.27 -12.41
C ARG A 267 15.26 1.73 -13.24
N PHE A 268 14.45 0.86 -12.67
CA PHE A 268 13.34 0.16 -13.32
C PHE A 268 11.97 0.58 -12.78
N VAL A 269 11.90 1.06 -11.54
CA VAL A 269 10.68 1.47 -10.84
C VAL A 269 10.69 2.98 -10.68
N VAL A 270 9.89 3.67 -11.49
CA VAL A 270 9.88 5.15 -11.55
C VAL A 270 8.72 5.73 -10.72
N ALA A 271 8.86 6.96 -10.26
CA ALA A 271 7.80 7.71 -9.57
C ALA A 271 7.09 8.73 -10.51
N GLU A 272 7.20 8.54 -11.82
CA GLU A 272 6.52 9.39 -12.82
C GLU A 272 5.02 9.05 -12.85
N PRO A 273 4.13 10.01 -12.54
CA PRO A 273 2.69 9.76 -12.55
C PRO A 273 2.11 9.73 -13.96
N GLU A 274 1.05 8.94 -14.14
CA GLU A 274 0.09 9.17 -15.22
C GLU A 274 -1.00 10.09 -14.71
N ILE A 275 -1.31 11.15 -15.48
CA ILE A 275 -2.23 12.21 -15.05
C ILE A 275 -3.41 12.29 -16.02
N GLN A 276 -4.61 12.11 -15.48
CA GLN A 276 -5.86 12.41 -16.17
C GLN A 276 -6.49 13.69 -15.61
N GLU A 277 -7.16 14.46 -16.47
CA GLU A 277 -7.89 15.68 -16.09
C GLU A 277 -9.36 15.50 -16.43
N GLU A 278 -10.23 15.88 -15.50
CA GLU A 278 -11.68 15.89 -15.67
C GLU A 278 -12.24 17.23 -15.18
N ILE A 279 -13.29 17.72 -15.84
CA ILE A 279 -14.00 18.94 -15.41
C ILE A 279 -15.24 18.50 -14.64
N ILE A 280 -15.34 18.91 -13.38
CA ILE A 280 -16.46 18.57 -12.50
C ILE A 280 -17.70 19.37 -12.91
N LYS A 281 -18.60 18.70 -13.63
CA LYS A 281 -19.92 19.20 -14.02
C LYS A 281 -21.01 18.39 -13.31
N ASP A 282 -22.27 18.75 -13.57
CA ASP A 282 -23.46 18.15 -12.96
C ASP A 282 -23.64 16.66 -13.26
N ASP A 283 -22.97 16.13 -14.28
CA ASP A 283 -22.92 14.70 -14.60
C ASP A 283 -21.90 13.92 -13.76
N VAL A 284 -21.04 14.58 -12.98
CA VAL A 284 -20.01 13.96 -12.14
C VAL A 284 -20.47 13.90 -10.68
N GLU A 285 -20.75 12.70 -10.16
CA GLU A 285 -21.37 12.57 -8.82
C GLU A 285 -20.33 12.39 -7.70
N PHE A 286 -19.41 11.44 -7.86
CA PHE A 286 -18.41 11.14 -6.84
C PHE A 286 -17.19 10.41 -7.42
N LEU A 287 -16.10 10.44 -6.68
CA LEU A 287 -14.85 9.74 -6.93
C LEU A 287 -14.55 8.75 -5.80
N VAL A 288 -14.03 7.57 -6.13
CA VAL A 288 -13.48 6.59 -5.21
C VAL A 288 -12.00 6.42 -5.49
N ILE A 289 -11.15 6.56 -4.47
CA ILE A 289 -9.72 6.28 -4.53
C ILE A 289 -9.43 5.18 -3.52
N ALA A 290 -8.74 4.11 -3.89
CA ALA A 290 -8.41 3.05 -2.94
C ALA A 290 -7.11 2.29 -3.27
N SER A 291 -6.55 1.60 -2.27
CA SER A 291 -5.45 0.64 -2.43
C SER A 291 -5.91 -0.65 -3.12
N ASP A 292 -4.97 -1.48 -3.56
CA ASP A 292 -5.28 -2.73 -4.26
C ASP A 292 -6.03 -3.72 -3.36
N GLY A 293 -5.87 -3.62 -2.03
CA GLY A 293 -6.64 -4.37 -1.05
C GLY A 293 -8.16 -4.23 -1.19
N LEU A 294 -8.65 -3.18 -1.85
CA LEU A 294 -10.03 -3.06 -2.31
C LEU A 294 -10.20 -3.61 -3.75
N TRP A 295 -9.39 -3.14 -4.69
CA TRP A 295 -9.59 -3.37 -6.13
C TRP A 295 -9.33 -4.82 -6.56
N ASP A 296 -8.59 -5.59 -5.79
CA ASP A 296 -8.35 -7.03 -6.02
C ASP A 296 -9.62 -7.87 -5.85
N VAL A 297 -10.62 -7.37 -5.12
CA VAL A 297 -11.83 -8.13 -4.76
C VAL A 297 -13.15 -7.41 -5.10
N ILE A 298 -13.09 -6.14 -5.49
CA ILE A 298 -14.24 -5.33 -5.89
C ILE A 298 -13.95 -4.69 -7.25
N SER A 299 -14.84 -4.90 -8.24
CA SER A 299 -14.73 -4.24 -9.54
C SER A 299 -15.11 -2.75 -9.47
N ASN A 300 -14.76 -1.99 -10.50
CA ASN A 300 -15.10 -0.58 -10.61
C ASN A 300 -16.63 -0.36 -10.48
N GLU A 301 -17.42 -1.18 -11.16
CA GLU A 301 -18.89 -1.10 -11.20
C GLU A 301 -19.51 -1.48 -9.85
N ASP A 302 -18.99 -2.53 -9.20
CA ASP A 302 -19.43 -2.94 -7.86
C ASP A 302 -19.15 -1.82 -6.84
N ALA A 303 -17.95 -1.21 -6.88
CA ALA A 303 -17.57 -0.13 -5.98
C ALA A 303 -18.50 1.08 -6.12
N VAL A 304 -18.73 1.53 -7.36
CA VAL A 304 -19.65 2.62 -7.67
C VAL A 304 -21.08 2.28 -7.23
N SER A 305 -21.55 1.06 -7.48
CA SER A 305 -22.89 0.63 -7.08
C SER A 305 -23.09 0.65 -5.57
N LEU A 306 -22.07 0.24 -4.79
CA LEU A 306 -22.09 0.31 -3.33
C LEU A 306 -22.17 1.77 -2.84
N VAL A 307 -21.33 2.65 -3.38
CA VAL A 307 -21.29 4.06 -2.97
C VAL A 307 -22.57 4.81 -3.36
N LYS A 308 -23.13 4.53 -4.54
CA LYS A 308 -24.36 5.19 -5.02
C LYS A 308 -25.55 5.01 -4.07
N SER A 309 -25.57 3.93 -3.30
CA SER A 309 -26.64 3.66 -2.32
C SER A 309 -26.48 4.38 -0.97
N ILE A 310 -25.37 5.09 -0.74
CA ILE A 310 -25.02 5.67 0.56
C ILE A 310 -24.67 7.14 0.41
N GLU A 311 -25.50 8.04 0.93
CA GLU A 311 -25.30 9.49 0.82
C GLU A 311 -24.06 9.98 1.58
N ASP A 312 -23.86 9.52 2.82
CA ASP A 312 -22.72 9.91 3.64
C ASP A 312 -21.40 9.28 3.12
N PRO A 313 -20.40 10.09 2.73
CA PRO A 313 -19.17 9.57 2.13
C PRO A 313 -18.30 8.77 3.12
N GLU A 314 -18.36 9.06 4.42
CA GLU A 314 -17.65 8.26 5.44
C GLU A 314 -18.24 6.85 5.53
N ALA A 315 -19.57 6.75 5.66
CA ALA A 315 -20.27 5.47 5.64
C ALA A 315 -20.05 4.71 4.32
N ALA A 316 -19.96 5.40 3.18
CA ALA A 316 -19.67 4.79 1.89
C ALA A 316 -18.25 4.20 1.84
N ALA A 317 -17.24 4.95 2.29
CA ALA A 317 -15.86 4.47 2.37
C ALA A 317 -15.74 3.25 3.30
N ARG A 318 -16.39 3.30 4.47
CA ARG A 318 -16.41 2.17 5.42
C ARG A 318 -17.14 0.96 4.85
N LYS A 319 -18.25 1.15 4.13
CA LYS A 319 -18.95 0.05 3.46
C LYS A 319 -18.04 -0.65 2.45
N LEU A 320 -17.26 0.11 1.69
CA LEU A 320 -16.32 -0.42 0.71
C LEU A 320 -15.23 -1.27 1.39
N THR A 321 -14.56 -0.75 2.43
CA THR A 321 -13.50 -1.48 3.13
C THR A 321 -14.01 -2.74 3.83
N GLU A 322 -15.16 -2.66 4.50
CA GLU A 322 -15.81 -3.82 5.13
C GLU A 322 -16.22 -4.87 4.09
N THR A 323 -16.73 -4.44 2.93
CA THR A 323 -17.13 -5.36 1.85
C THR A 323 -15.91 -6.04 1.23
N ALA A 324 -14.81 -5.32 1.01
CA ALA A 324 -13.57 -5.90 0.49
C ALA A 324 -13.01 -6.95 1.45
N TYR A 325 -12.97 -6.65 2.75
CA TYR A 325 -12.57 -7.61 3.77
C TYR A 325 -13.46 -8.85 3.79
N ALA A 326 -14.78 -8.66 3.74
CA ALA A 326 -15.77 -9.75 3.72
C ALA A 326 -15.68 -10.62 2.45
N LYS A 327 -15.35 -10.02 1.30
CA LYS A 327 -15.08 -10.72 0.04
C LYS A 327 -13.73 -11.46 0.03
N GLY A 328 -12.95 -11.33 1.09
CA GLY A 328 -11.77 -12.16 1.33
C GLY A 328 -10.44 -11.45 1.16
N SER A 329 -10.42 -10.13 0.97
CA SER A 329 -9.17 -9.36 0.93
C SER A 329 -8.25 -9.75 2.09
N ALA A 330 -6.97 -9.93 1.76
CA ALA A 330 -5.92 -10.31 2.69
C ALA A 330 -4.94 -9.17 2.96
N ASP A 331 -5.25 -7.97 2.45
CA ASP A 331 -4.37 -6.81 2.51
C ASP A 331 -4.79 -5.75 3.53
N ASN A 332 -3.98 -4.70 3.66
CA ASN A 332 -4.45 -3.40 4.12
C ASN A 332 -5.47 -2.86 3.12
N ILE A 333 -6.50 -2.17 3.61
CA ILE A 333 -7.59 -1.68 2.77
C ILE A 333 -7.86 -0.24 3.14
N THR A 334 -7.52 0.68 2.23
CA THR A 334 -7.73 2.11 2.43
C THR A 334 -8.52 2.67 1.26
N CYS A 335 -9.55 3.44 1.60
CA CYS A 335 -10.47 4.03 0.63
C CYS A 335 -10.82 5.46 1.02
N VAL A 336 -10.85 6.35 0.03
CA VAL A 336 -11.33 7.72 0.11
C VAL A 336 -12.47 7.88 -0.90
N VAL A 337 -13.62 8.40 -0.44
CA VAL A 337 -14.77 8.75 -1.28
C VAL A 337 -14.94 10.26 -1.24
N VAL A 338 -15.02 10.89 -2.42
CA VAL A 338 -15.23 12.33 -2.58
C VAL A 338 -16.52 12.54 -3.36
N ARG A 339 -17.48 13.27 -2.80
CA ARG A 339 -18.73 13.65 -3.48
C ARG A 339 -18.69 15.11 -3.93
N PHE A 340 -19.16 15.33 -5.14
CA PHE A 340 -19.30 16.66 -5.74
C PHE A 340 -20.76 17.09 -5.65
N ASN A 341 -21.01 18.14 -4.86
CA ASN A 341 -22.35 18.65 -4.63
C ASN A 341 -22.63 19.79 -5.60
N HIS A 342 -23.52 19.51 -6.56
CA HIS A 342 -23.98 20.50 -7.52
C HIS A 342 -25.14 21.29 -6.93
N SER A 343 -25.01 22.61 -6.92
CA SER A 343 -26.15 23.49 -6.63
C SER A 343 -27.27 23.14 -7.60
N LYS A 344 -28.38 22.60 -7.09
CA LYS A 344 -29.58 22.40 -7.93
C LYS A 344 -29.97 23.77 -8.45
N ASN A 345 -29.88 23.97 -9.77
CA ASN A 345 -30.61 25.04 -10.42
C ASN A 345 -32.09 24.79 -10.12
N VAL A 346 -32.62 25.50 -9.13
CA VAL A 346 -34.05 25.66 -8.98
C VAL A 346 -34.46 26.39 -10.24
N LEU A 347 -35.03 25.66 -11.20
CA LEU A 347 -35.74 26.25 -12.32
C LEU A 347 -36.87 27.08 -11.70
N THR A 348 -36.66 28.39 -11.60
CA THR A 348 -37.66 29.38 -11.25
C THR A 348 -38.60 29.64 -12.41
#